data_AF-A0A9D6YPB2-F1
#
_entry.id   AF-A0A9D6YPB2-F1
#
_cell.length_a   1.000
_cell.length_b   1.000
_cell.length_c   1.000
_cell.angle_alpha   90.00
_cell.angle_beta   90.00
_cell.angle_gamma   90.00
#
_symmetry.space_group_name_H-M   'P 1'
#
loop_
_entity.id
_entity.type
_entity.pdbx_description
1 polymer ?
#
loop_
_entity_poly.entity_id
_entity_poly.type
_entity_poly.pdbx_seq_one_letter_code
_entity_poly.pdbx_strand_id
1 'polypeptide(L)'
;TLLFALTLTDESEARLSNNNRRAVVLETFYSLRPSYDGGCDKTIGGNCVSNWNYLYNNVSAYNVVKGWYGCNSSVWTTAGDGSGCVNNNSPTSFYSNVASYGYGTFGGSYGSIGRSGQCKYYANLILYRSGSDQRVFPNYATMWSNTETNMTRAIEGDVILTYNNGITNHVTIVVEIKRDASGNITGLDVIDANYITDTGGVNREVIGRHLFSISYLQQYYRIWKGVSYYSEPYIP
;
A
#
# COMPACT_ATOMS: atom_id res chain seq x y z
N THR A 1 6.82 39.39 9.30
CA THR A 1 6.88 37.92 9.40
C THR A 1 5.60 37.36 8.85
N LEU A 2 5.55 37.07 7.55
CA LEU A 2 4.36 36.48 6.91
C LEU A 2 4.41 34.97 7.12
N LEU A 3 3.50 34.48 7.95
CA LEU A 3 3.21 33.06 8.12
C LEU A 3 2.42 32.62 6.87
N PHE A 4 3.07 32.02 5.89
CA PHE A 4 2.38 31.28 4.83
C PHE A 4 1.90 29.96 5.43
N ALA A 5 0.70 29.98 6.01
CA ALA A 5 -0.07 28.77 6.27
C ALA A 5 -0.54 28.24 4.92
N LEU A 6 0.27 27.40 4.28
CA LEU A 6 -0.18 26.52 3.21
C LEU A 6 -1.16 25.52 3.85
N THR A 7 -2.45 25.86 3.77
CA THR A 7 -3.51 24.87 3.81
C THR A 7 -3.30 23.94 2.61
N LEU A 8 -2.61 22.81 2.85
CA LEU A 8 -2.50 21.69 1.93
C LEU A 8 -3.89 21.04 1.81
N THR A 9 -4.76 21.63 1.00
CA THR A 9 -6.05 21.07 0.63
C THR A 9 -5.83 19.98 -0.41
N ASP A 10 -6.22 18.75 -0.07
CA ASP A 10 -6.74 17.66 -0.93
C ASP A 10 -5.97 17.15 -2.17
N GLU A 11 -4.82 17.71 -2.53
CA GLU A 11 -4.04 17.26 -3.68
C GLU A 11 -2.79 16.49 -3.27
N SER A 12 -2.57 15.35 -3.93
CA SER A 12 -1.42 14.48 -3.70
C SER A 12 -0.09 15.20 -3.90
N GLU A 13 0.92 14.75 -3.15
CA GLU A 13 2.27 15.32 -3.22
C GLU A 13 3.06 14.92 -4.47
N ALA A 14 2.39 14.37 -5.49
CA ALA A 14 2.93 14.21 -6.84
C ALA A 14 3.56 15.51 -7.36
N ARG A 15 3.01 16.66 -6.97
CA ARG A 15 3.53 17.99 -7.28
C ARG A 15 4.88 18.34 -6.65
N LEU A 16 5.34 17.63 -5.62
CA LEU A 16 6.66 17.81 -4.99
C LEU A 16 7.71 16.85 -5.54
N SER A 17 7.32 15.89 -6.37
CA SER A 17 8.26 14.91 -6.92
C SER A 17 8.80 15.38 -8.27
N ASN A 18 10.10 15.15 -8.47
CA ASN A 18 10.76 15.42 -9.75
C ASN A 18 10.56 14.28 -10.77
N ASN A 19 9.94 13.16 -10.36
CA ASN A 19 9.59 12.02 -11.21
C ASN A 19 8.47 11.16 -10.57
N ASN A 20 7.87 10.28 -11.36
CA ASN A 20 6.74 9.43 -10.95
C ASN A 20 7.10 8.47 -9.80
N ARG A 21 8.29 7.85 -9.85
CA ARG A 21 8.74 6.93 -8.79
C ARG A 21 8.79 7.61 -7.43
N ARG A 22 9.34 8.82 -7.37
CA ARG A 22 9.40 9.62 -6.16
C ARG A 22 8.01 10.06 -5.68
N ALA A 23 7.06 10.36 -6.58
CA ALA A 23 5.67 10.63 -6.20
C ALA A 23 5.07 9.44 -5.45
N VAL A 24 5.29 8.23 -5.97
CA VAL A 24 4.81 6.99 -5.38
C VAL A 24 5.43 6.79 -4.00
N VAL A 25 6.74 6.95 -3.85
CA VAL A 25 7.41 6.81 -2.54
C VAL A 25 6.89 7.81 -1.52
N LEU A 26 6.75 9.09 -1.90
CA LEU A 26 6.23 10.13 -1.01
C LEU A 26 4.78 9.85 -0.58
N GLU A 27 3.91 9.47 -1.52
CA GLU A 27 2.52 9.10 -1.21
C GLU A 27 2.46 7.83 -0.34
N THR A 28 3.40 6.91 -0.53
CA THR A 28 3.51 5.70 0.28
C THR A 28 3.91 6.03 1.72
N PHE A 29 4.92 6.90 1.92
CA PHE A 29 5.26 7.40 3.26
C PHE A 29 4.13 8.22 3.87
N TYR A 30 3.43 9.02 3.06
CA TYR A 30 2.25 9.74 3.51
C TYR A 30 1.24 8.77 4.11
N SER A 31 0.89 7.71 3.36
CA SER A 31 -0.07 6.68 3.77
C SER A 31 0.29 6.03 5.12
N LEU A 32 1.59 5.96 5.44
CA LEU A 32 2.05 5.49 6.74
C LEU A 32 1.90 6.56 7.82
N ARG A 33 2.24 7.82 7.52
CA ARG A 33 2.10 8.94 8.45
C ARG A 33 1.98 10.30 7.73
N PRO A 34 1.11 11.21 8.21
CA PRO A 34 0.94 12.52 7.59
C PRO A 34 2.18 13.43 7.59
N SER A 35 3.23 13.09 8.36
CA SER A 35 4.49 13.82 8.37
C SER A 35 5.45 13.44 7.23
N TYR A 36 5.12 12.43 6.42
CA TYR A 36 5.93 11.98 5.27
C TYR A 36 7.37 11.53 5.64
N ASP A 37 7.63 11.24 6.91
CA ASP A 37 8.95 10.92 7.45
C ASP A 37 9.29 9.42 7.36
N GLY A 38 8.35 8.60 6.88
CA GLY A 38 8.45 7.13 6.89
C GLY A 38 8.46 6.53 8.30
N GLY A 39 8.22 7.35 9.33
CA GLY A 39 7.99 6.91 10.70
C GLY A 39 6.59 6.34 10.87
N CYS A 40 6.32 5.83 12.07
CA CYS A 40 5.03 5.24 12.41
C CYS A 40 4.54 5.73 13.75
N ASP A 41 3.24 5.56 13.92
CA ASP A 41 2.56 5.87 15.17
C ASP A 41 2.71 4.74 16.20
N LYS A 42 3.02 3.52 15.75
CA LYS A 42 3.20 2.35 16.62
C LYS A 42 4.05 1.24 15.98
N THR A 43 4.46 0.27 16.80
CA THR A 43 5.17 -0.93 16.37
C THR A 43 4.37 -2.19 16.71
N ILE A 44 4.23 -3.13 15.76
CA ILE A 44 3.64 -4.46 15.95
C ILE A 44 4.64 -5.51 15.45
N GLY A 45 5.10 -6.39 16.35
CA GLY A 45 6.03 -7.46 15.97
C GLY A 45 7.33 -6.94 15.33
N GLY A 46 7.81 -5.77 15.76
CA GLY A 46 8.97 -5.08 15.18
C GLY A 46 8.67 -4.25 13.93
N ASN A 47 7.47 -4.34 13.37
CA ASN A 47 7.08 -3.62 12.16
C ASN A 47 6.38 -2.30 12.47
N CYS A 48 6.60 -1.33 11.60
CA CYS A 48 6.18 0.05 11.77
C CYS A 48 4.79 0.25 11.18
N VAL A 49 3.85 0.83 11.93
CA VAL A 49 2.42 0.80 11.60
C VAL A 49 1.74 2.17 11.75
N SER A 50 0.89 2.51 10.77
CA SER A 50 0.01 3.69 10.77
C SER A 50 -1.19 3.52 11.69
N ASN A 51 -1.54 4.54 12.48
CA ASN A 51 -2.79 4.59 13.27
C ASN A 51 -3.90 5.46 12.66
N TRP A 52 -3.63 6.12 11.53
CA TRP A 52 -4.51 7.12 10.95
C TRP A 52 -5.32 6.55 9.76
N ASN A 53 -6.48 7.15 9.49
CA ASN A 53 -7.39 6.69 8.43
C ASN A 53 -7.00 7.32 7.07
N TYR A 54 -6.10 6.65 6.36
CA TYR A 54 -5.62 7.11 5.06
C TYR A 54 -6.73 7.18 3.99
N LEU A 55 -7.67 6.23 4.03
CA LEU A 55 -8.77 6.16 3.07
C LEU A 55 -9.69 7.38 3.19
N TYR A 56 -9.99 7.82 4.41
CA TYR A 56 -10.86 8.98 4.66
C TYR A 56 -10.20 10.31 4.30
N ASN A 57 -8.87 10.37 4.28
CA ASN A 57 -8.16 11.60 3.95
C ASN A 57 -8.27 12.03 2.48
N ASN A 58 -8.65 11.12 1.56
CA ASN A 58 -9.06 11.51 0.22
C ASN A 58 -10.17 10.56 -0.28
N VAL A 59 -11.40 10.86 0.16
CA VAL A 59 -12.58 10.06 -0.18
C VAL A 59 -12.84 10.04 -1.70
N SER A 60 -12.48 11.11 -2.41
CA SER A 60 -12.61 11.20 -3.87
C SER A 60 -11.74 10.15 -4.58
N ALA A 61 -10.45 10.08 -4.23
CA ALA A 61 -9.55 9.07 -4.77
C ALA A 61 -9.99 7.64 -4.39
N TYR A 62 -10.39 7.44 -3.12
CA TYR A 62 -10.98 6.18 -2.67
C TYR A 62 -12.14 5.75 -3.56
N ASN A 63 -13.08 6.65 -3.85
CA ASN A 63 -14.29 6.34 -4.64
C ASN A 63 -13.96 5.98 -6.09
N VAL A 64 -12.97 6.65 -6.70
CA VAL A 64 -12.54 6.33 -8.07
C VAL A 64 -11.93 4.93 -8.12
N VAL A 65 -10.93 4.66 -7.27
CA VAL A 65 -10.27 3.35 -7.24
C VAL A 65 -11.24 2.25 -6.81
N LYS A 66 -12.21 2.57 -5.92
CA LYS A 66 -13.30 1.67 -5.56
C LYS A 66 -14.15 1.28 -6.76
N GLY A 67 -14.51 2.23 -7.62
CA GLY A 67 -15.28 1.97 -8.83
C GLY A 67 -14.61 0.94 -9.76
N TRP A 68 -13.28 0.88 -9.77
CA TRP A 68 -12.53 -0.04 -10.64
C TRP A 68 -12.65 -1.51 -10.27
N TYR A 69 -12.75 -1.83 -8.98
CA TYR A 69 -12.81 -3.22 -8.53
C TYR A 69 -14.25 -3.73 -8.38
N GLY A 70 -15.27 -2.88 -8.64
CA GLY A 70 -16.67 -3.26 -8.53
C GLY A 70 -17.03 -3.78 -7.14
N CYS A 71 -18.09 -4.57 -6.99
CA CYS A 71 -18.52 -5.06 -5.67
C CYS A 71 -18.09 -6.51 -5.40
N ASN A 72 -17.84 -7.32 -6.45
CA ASN A 72 -17.51 -8.74 -6.35
C ASN A 72 -16.01 -9.05 -6.34
N SER A 73 -15.15 -8.03 -6.21
CA SER A 73 -13.71 -8.25 -6.18
C SER A 73 -13.25 -8.87 -4.86
N SER A 74 -12.29 -9.77 -4.95
CA SER A 74 -11.62 -10.37 -3.79
C SER A 74 -10.81 -9.34 -2.97
N VAL A 75 -10.67 -8.10 -3.46
CA VAL A 75 -10.02 -7.05 -2.69
C VAL A 75 -10.89 -6.54 -1.55
N TRP A 76 -12.20 -6.83 -1.52
CA TRP A 76 -13.15 -6.29 -0.52
C TRP A 76 -13.35 -7.14 0.71
N THR A 77 -12.95 -8.41 0.66
CA THR A 77 -13.24 -9.39 1.71
C THR A 77 -12.17 -9.35 2.80
N THR A 78 -12.57 -9.06 4.02
CA THR A 78 -11.76 -9.24 5.23
C THR A 78 -11.98 -10.62 5.83
N ALA A 79 -11.12 -11.02 6.78
CA ALA A 79 -11.31 -12.28 7.51
C ALA A 79 -12.56 -12.18 8.41
N GLY A 80 -13.58 -12.98 8.09
CA GLY A 80 -14.88 -12.96 8.79
C GLY A 80 -16.02 -12.35 7.97
N ASP A 81 -15.72 -11.72 6.84
CA ASP A 81 -16.76 -11.30 5.89
C ASP A 81 -17.37 -12.52 5.20
N GLY A 82 -18.69 -12.49 5.02
CA GLY A 82 -19.38 -13.43 4.14
C GLY A 82 -18.89 -13.29 2.70
N SER A 83 -18.97 -14.36 1.91
CA SER A 83 -18.61 -14.31 0.50
C SER A 83 -19.51 -13.32 -0.27
N GLY A 84 -18.90 -12.30 -0.85
CA GLY A 84 -19.58 -11.29 -1.68
C GLY A 84 -19.53 -9.90 -1.07
N CYS A 85 -19.96 -8.91 -1.86
CA CYS A 85 -20.06 -7.54 -1.38
C CYS A 85 -20.99 -7.48 -0.18
N VAL A 86 -20.40 -7.15 0.96
CA VAL A 86 -21.12 -6.67 2.13
C VAL A 86 -21.81 -5.37 1.68
N ASN A 87 -23.12 -5.46 1.47
CA ASN A 87 -23.93 -4.41 0.84
C ASN A 87 -24.04 -3.18 1.76
N ASN A 88 -24.77 -2.13 1.35
CA ASN A 88 -24.97 -0.94 2.21
C ASN A 88 -25.57 -1.26 3.59
N ASN A 89 -26.11 -2.46 3.83
CA ASN A 89 -26.62 -2.91 5.12
C ASN A 89 -25.56 -3.65 5.96
N SER A 90 -24.32 -3.72 5.48
CA SER A 90 -23.19 -4.30 6.18
C SER A 90 -22.25 -3.18 6.60
N PRO A 91 -22.49 -2.57 7.77
CA PRO A 91 -21.84 -1.32 8.18
C PRO A 91 -20.35 -1.46 8.50
N THR A 92 -19.78 -2.66 8.40
CA THR A 92 -18.44 -3.01 8.90
C THR A 92 -17.40 -3.29 7.81
N SER A 93 -17.75 -3.28 6.51
CA SER A 93 -16.79 -3.52 5.43
C SER A 93 -16.16 -2.24 4.89
N PHE A 94 -14.93 -2.32 4.37
CA PHE A 94 -14.19 -1.12 3.90
C PHE A 94 -14.73 -0.61 2.59
N TYR A 95 -15.46 -1.48 1.90
CA TYR A 95 -16.28 -1.15 0.76
C TYR A 95 -17.46 -0.23 1.14
N SER A 96 -18.07 -0.39 2.32
CA SER A 96 -19.34 0.26 2.69
C SER A 96 -19.21 1.43 3.67
N ASN A 97 -18.18 1.49 4.52
CA ASN A 97 -18.11 2.51 5.57
C ASN A 97 -16.68 3.02 5.89
N VAL A 98 -16.07 3.76 4.96
CA VAL A 98 -14.70 4.31 5.10
C VAL A 98 -14.49 5.17 6.34
N ALA A 99 -15.50 5.93 6.78
CA ALA A 99 -15.38 6.77 7.97
C ALA A 99 -15.17 5.93 9.25
N SER A 100 -15.65 4.69 9.26
CA SER A 100 -15.42 3.74 10.35
C SER A 100 -14.11 2.96 10.24
N TYR A 101 -13.35 3.12 9.15
CA TYR A 101 -12.08 2.44 8.92
C TYR A 101 -10.91 3.16 9.61
N GLY A 102 -10.82 2.98 10.92
CA GLY A 102 -9.72 3.45 11.76
C GLY A 102 -10.11 4.60 12.68
N TYR A 103 -10.32 4.27 13.97
CA TYR A 103 -10.14 5.16 15.13
C TYR A 103 -9.90 4.34 16.41
N GLY A 104 -9.00 4.81 17.29
CA GLY A 104 -8.81 4.37 18.69
C GLY A 104 -7.72 3.32 18.97
N THR A 105 -7.26 3.29 20.24
CA THR A 105 -6.00 2.72 20.78
C THR A 105 -5.88 1.21 20.57
N PHE A 106 -5.69 0.77 19.32
CA PHE A 106 -5.67 -0.63 18.85
C PHE A 106 -7.03 -1.26 18.51
N GLY A 107 -8.10 -0.46 18.38
CA GLY A 107 -9.45 -0.92 18.00
C GLY A 107 -10.57 -0.15 18.71
N GLY A 108 -10.64 1.18 18.56
CA GLY A 108 -11.64 2.00 19.26
C GLY A 108 -13.07 1.69 18.85
N SER A 109 -13.96 1.59 19.85
CA SER A 109 -15.43 1.46 19.89
C SER A 109 -16.15 0.48 18.93
N TYR A 110 -15.55 0.08 17.81
CA TYR A 110 -16.14 -0.73 16.75
C TYR A 110 -15.28 -1.94 16.36
N GLY A 111 -14.24 -2.29 17.14
CA GLY A 111 -13.49 -3.52 16.94
C GLY A 111 -12.60 -3.51 15.68
N SER A 112 -12.01 -4.66 15.38
CA SER A 112 -10.89 -4.95 14.48
C SER A 112 -11.12 -4.63 12.99
N ILE A 113 -11.21 -3.35 12.63
CA ILE A 113 -11.53 -2.92 11.27
C ILE A 113 -10.34 -2.20 10.61
N GLY A 114 -10.11 -2.51 9.33
CA GLY A 114 -8.94 -2.15 8.51
C GLY A 114 -8.63 -0.66 8.37
N ARG A 115 -7.44 -0.36 7.83
CA ARG A 115 -6.93 1.03 7.69
C ARG A 115 -6.67 1.43 6.23
N SER A 116 -6.70 0.44 5.32
CA SER A 116 -6.33 0.63 3.90
C SER A 116 -6.93 -0.39 2.93
N GLY A 117 -7.71 -1.36 3.41
CA GLY A 117 -8.19 -2.49 2.61
C GLY A 117 -7.09 -3.52 2.30
N GLN A 118 -7.34 -4.38 1.31
CA GLN A 118 -6.37 -5.38 0.82
C GLN A 118 -5.16 -4.75 0.10
N CYS A 119 -4.03 -5.45 0.14
CA CYS A 119 -2.73 -5.04 -0.41
C CYS A 119 -2.78 -4.53 -1.87
N LYS A 120 -3.50 -5.23 -2.75
CA LYS A 120 -3.65 -4.85 -4.16
C LYS A 120 -4.41 -3.53 -4.34
N TYR A 121 -5.50 -3.35 -3.59
CA TYR A 121 -6.28 -2.11 -3.63
C TYR A 121 -5.44 -0.94 -3.13
N TYR A 122 -4.78 -1.11 -1.98
CA TYR A 122 -3.87 -0.13 -1.41
C TYR A 122 -2.81 0.31 -2.42
N ALA A 123 -2.09 -0.64 -3.03
CA ALA A 123 -1.04 -0.32 -3.98
C ALA A 123 -1.58 0.46 -5.19
N ASN A 124 -2.76 0.10 -5.71
CA ASN A 124 -3.36 0.84 -6.81
C ASN A 124 -3.83 2.24 -6.39
N LEU A 125 -4.31 2.40 -5.15
CA LEU A 125 -4.68 3.69 -4.58
C LEU A 125 -3.48 4.63 -4.44
N ILE A 126 -2.32 4.12 -4.02
CA ILE A 126 -1.08 4.90 -4.01
C ILE A 126 -0.73 5.40 -5.41
N LEU A 127 -0.77 4.52 -6.42
CA LEU A 127 -0.45 4.92 -7.80
C LEU A 127 -1.43 5.96 -8.36
N TYR A 128 -2.71 5.81 -8.06
CA TYR A 128 -3.74 6.78 -8.46
C TYR A 128 -3.50 8.13 -7.79
N ARG A 129 -3.34 8.13 -6.46
CA ARG A 129 -3.14 9.36 -5.68
C ARG A 129 -1.86 10.06 -6.08
N SER A 130 -0.74 9.35 -6.19
CA SER A 130 0.53 9.90 -6.68
C SER A 130 0.49 10.40 -8.13
N GLY A 131 -0.64 10.30 -8.85
CA GLY A 131 -0.75 10.72 -10.25
C GLY A 131 -0.02 9.82 -11.23
N SER A 132 0.71 8.81 -10.73
CA SER A 132 1.67 8.04 -11.52
C SER A 132 0.98 6.98 -12.38
N ASP A 133 -0.10 6.34 -11.92
CA ASP A 133 -0.89 5.43 -12.76
C ASP A 133 -2.39 5.56 -12.47
N GLN A 134 -3.17 5.85 -13.51
CA GLN A 134 -4.62 6.11 -13.45
C GLN A 134 -5.45 4.90 -13.91
N ARG A 135 -4.86 3.70 -13.92
CA ARG A 135 -5.50 2.47 -14.39
C ARG A 135 -5.66 1.46 -13.26
N VAL A 136 -6.68 0.62 -13.41
CA VAL A 136 -6.88 -0.55 -12.55
C VAL A 136 -5.80 -1.59 -12.75
N PHE A 137 -5.29 -2.18 -11.68
CA PHE A 137 -4.41 -3.34 -11.76
C PHE A 137 -5.13 -4.55 -12.34
N PRO A 138 -4.55 -5.23 -13.35
CA PRO A 138 -5.02 -6.52 -13.84
C PRO A 138 -5.12 -7.57 -12.73
N ASN A 139 -5.80 -8.70 -12.97
CA ASN A 139 -5.79 -9.80 -12.01
C ASN A 139 -4.34 -10.29 -11.70
N TYR A 140 -4.15 -10.99 -10.59
CA TYR A 140 -2.82 -11.40 -10.15
C TYR A 140 -2.08 -12.26 -11.18
N ALA A 141 -2.78 -13.14 -11.92
CA ALA A 141 -2.15 -13.97 -12.95
C ALA A 141 -1.57 -13.13 -14.10
N THR A 142 -2.33 -12.11 -14.54
CA THR A 142 -1.87 -11.15 -15.55
C THR A 142 -0.75 -10.26 -15.02
N MET A 143 -0.83 -9.84 -13.75
CA MET A 143 0.29 -9.12 -13.15
C MET A 143 1.54 -10.01 -13.10
N TRP A 144 1.40 -11.26 -12.69
CA TRP A 144 2.50 -12.20 -12.55
C TRP A 144 3.23 -12.50 -13.86
N SER A 145 2.48 -12.60 -14.97
CA SER A 145 3.03 -12.95 -16.28
C SER A 145 3.91 -11.84 -16.89
N ASN A 146 3.75 -10.58 -16.46
CA ASN A 146 4.56 -9.46 -16.95
C ASN A 146 5.40 -8.84 -15.82
N THR A 147 6.36 -9.62 -15.34
CA THR A 147 7.24 -9.25 -14.23
C THR A 147 8.73 -9.26 -14.60
N GLU A 148 9.55 -8.62 -13.76
CA GLU A 148 10.99 -8.86 -13.64
C GLU A 148 11.23 -9.80 -12.46
N THR A 149 11.99 -10.87 -12.68
CA THR A 149 12.23 -11.92 -11.68
C THR A 149 13.46 -11.64 -10.83
N ASN A 150 14.42 -10.87 -11.33
CA ASN A 150 15.61 -10.52 -10.57
C ASN A 150 15.29 -9.34 -9.64
N MET A 151 15.13 -9.64 -8.35
CA MET A 151 14.81 -8.64 -7.33
C MET A 151 15.95 -7.66 -7.07
N THR A 152 17.18 -7.99 -7.47
CA THR A 152 18.30 -7.03 -7.39
C THR A 152 18.19 -5.88 -8.40
N ARG A 153 17.18 -5.90 -9.27
CA ARG A 153 16.84 -4.78 -10.17
C ARG A 153 15.78 -3.85 -9.60
N ALA A 154 15.30 -4.11 -8.37
CA ALA A 154 14.31 -3.27 -7.72
C ALA A 154 14.85 -1.86 -7.48
N ILE A 155 13.97 -0.90 -7.66
CA ILE A 155 14.21 0.52 -7.40
C ILE A 155 13.04 1.05 -6.55
N GLU A 156 13.27 2.11 -5.78
CA GLU A 156 12.21 2.78 -5.04
C GLU A 156 11.02 3.17 -5.96
N GLY A 157 9.81 3.04 -5.43
CA GLY A 157 8.55 3.22 -6.15
C GLY A 157 8.13 2.00 -6.99
N ASP A 158 8.93 0.93 -7.05
CA ASP A 158 8.49 -0.33 -7.66
C ASP A 158 7.35 -0.97 -6.88
N VAL A 159 6.39 -1.49 -7.63
CA VAL A 159 5.38 -2.41 -7.10
C VAL A 159 5.91 -3.82 -7.24
N ILE A 160 5.93 -4.59 -6.16
CA ILE A 160 6.34 -6.00 -6.18
C ILE A 160 5.18 -6.87 -5.72
N LEU A 161 5.11 -8.10 -6.22
CA LEU A 161 4.03 -9.02 -5.90
C LEU A 161 4.50 -10.46 -5.76
N THR A 162 3.68 -11.27 -5.11
CA THR A 162 3.75 -12.74 -5.13
C THR A 162 2.42 -13.32 -5.61
N TYR A 163 2.48 -14.39 -6.40
CA TYR A 163 1.31 -15.10 -6.91
C TYR A 163 1.62 -16.59 -7.08
N ASN A 164 0.77 -17.46 -6.51
CA ASN A 164 0.83 -18.93 -6.64
C ASN A 164 2.20 -19.59 -6.33
N ASN A 165 3.03 -18.95 -5.50
CA ASN A 165 4.40 -19.38 -5.21
C ASN A 165 4.55 -20.06 -3.83
N GLY A 166 3.48 -20.65 -3.29
CA GLY A 166 3.49 -21.23 -1.94
C GLY A 166 3.33 -20.20 -0.80
N ILE A 167 3.03 -18.94 -1.15
CA ILE A 167 2.63 -17.87 -0.23
C ILE A 167 1.28 -17.33 -0.69
N THR A 168 0.52 -16.73 0.22
CA THR A 168 -0.69 -15.95 -0.11
C THR A 168 -0.35 -14.82 -1.08
N ASN A 169 -1.19 -14.63 -2.10
CA ASN A 169 -1.03 -13.55 -3.08
C ASN A 169 -0.95 -12.20 -2.37
N HIS A 170 0.05 -11.39 -2.72
CA HIS A 170 0.31 -10.13 -2.04
C HIS A 170 0.94 -9.10 -2.97
N VAL A 171 0.73 -7.81 -2.68
CA VAL A 171 1.30 -6.68 -3.41
C VAL A 171 1.86 -5.67 -2.41
N THR A 172 3.06 -5.16 -2.66
CA THR A 172 3.69 -4.17 -1.79
C THR A 172 4.51 -3.16 -2.60
N ILE A 173 4.81 -2.01 -2.00
CA ILE A 173 5.54 -0.91 -2.65
C ILE A 173 6.91 -0.77 -2.00
N VAL A 174 7.95 -0.75 -2.83
CA VAL A 174 9.33 -0.51 -2.39
C VAL A 174 9.52 0.97 -2.09
N VAL A 175 9.95 1.30 -0.88
CA VAL A 175 10.20 2.69 -0.46
C VAL A 175 11.67 2.99 -0.17
N GLU A 176 12.48 1.95 0.05
CA GLU A 176 13.92 2.11 0.28
C GLU A 176 14.69 0.84 -0.12
N ILE A 177 15.85 0.99 -0.76
CA ILE A 177 16.77 -0.11 -1.07
C ILE A 177 17.85 -0.21 0.00
N LYS A 178 17.93 -1.36 0.71
CA LYS A 178 19.01 -1.62 1.66
C LYS A 178 20.21 -2.25 0.95
N ARG A 179 21.40 -1.75 1.26
CA ARG A 179 22.66 -2.20 0.65
C ARG A 179 23.71 -2.57 1.69
N ASP A 180 24.59 -3.49 1.35
CA ASP A 180 25.82 -3.74 2.12
C ASP A 180 26.90 -2.68 1.81
N ALA A 181 28.04 -2.79 2.49
CA ALA A 181 29.18 -1.89 2.31
C ALA A 181 29.80 -1.95 0.90
N SER A 182 29.55 -3.03 0.16
CA SER A 182 30.00 -3.23 -1.21
C SER A 182 29.00 -2.71 -2.25
N GLY A 183 27.86 -2.16 -1.80
CA GLY A 183 26.79 -1.63 -2.64
C GLY A 183 25.79 -2.68 -3.15
N ASN A 184 25.91 -3.95 -2.73
CA ASN A 184 24.97 -5.00 -3.12
C ASN A 184 23.64 -4.82 -2.39
N ILE A 185 22.53 -5.04 -3.08
CA ILE A 185 21.21 -5.01 -2.46
C ILE A 185 21.08 -6.20 -1.50
N THR A 186 20.76 -5.93 -0.24
CA THR A 186 20.58 -6.94 0.81
C THR A 186 19.15 -7.08 1.28
N GLY A 187 18.32 -6.07 1.03
CA GLY A 187 16.90 -6.08 1.38
C GLY A 187 16.15 -4.90 0.80
N LEU A 188 14.83 -5.00 0.82
CA LEU A 188 13.92 -3.93 0.41
C LEU A 188 13.05 -3.54 1.61
N ASP A 189 13.03 -2.26 1.92
CA ASP A 189 12.03 -1.68 2.81
C ASP A 189 10.77 -1.44 1.99
N VAL A 190 9.65 -1.96 2.49
CA VAL A 190 8.39 -1.94 1.76
C VAL A 190 7.27 -1.46 2.66
N ILE A 191 6.25 -0.89 2.03
CA ILE A 191 5.01 -0.52 2.68
C ILE A 191 3.85 -1.14 1.89
N ASP A 192 2.96 -1.78 2.63
CA ASP A 192 1.71 -2.31 2.09
C ASP A 192 0.58 -2.21 3.10
N ALA A 193 -0.57 -2.71 2.66
CA ALA A 193 -1.69 -3.03 3.50
C ALA A 193 -1.80 -4.55 3.68
N ASN A 194 -2.37 -4.97 4.80
CA ASN A 194 -2.80 -6.35 5.00
C ASN A 194 -1.68 -7.41 5.10
N TYR A 195 -0.45 -7.00 5.43
CA TYR A 195 0.64 -7.93 5.75
C TYR A 195 0.83 -8.13 7.26
N ILE A 196 0.87 -7.05 8.03
CA ILE A 196 1.13 -7.10 9.48
C ILE A 196 -0.14 -7.48 10.24
N THR A 197 -0.01 -8.46 11.15
CA THR A 197 -1.08 -8.88 12.06
C THR A 197 -0.66 -8.72 13.52
N ASP A 198 -1.48 -8.06 14.33
CA ASP A 198 -1.35 -8.00 15.79
C ASP A 198 -2.25 -9.05 16.44
N THR A 199 -1.68 -10.23 16.68
CA THR A 199 -2.20 -11.30 17.57
C THR A 199 -3.56 -11.93 17.19
N GLY A 200 -3.56 -13.27 17.07
CA GLY A 200 -4.79 -14.08 17.00
C GLY A 200 -5.21 -14.57 15.62
N GLY A 201 -4.38 -14.43 14.58
CA GLY A 201 -4.65 -14.99 13.25
C GLY A 201 -5.68 -14.20 12.43
N VAL A 202 -6.03 -12.98 12.85
CA VAL A 202 -6.93 -12.09 12.11
C VAL A 202 -6.11 -11.04 11.36
N ASN A 203 -6.16 -11.08 10.03
CA ASN A 203 -5.54 -10.10 9.15
C ASN A 203 -6.19 -8.74 9.35
N ARG A 204 -5.44 -7.74 9.82
CA ARG A 204 -6.03 -6.44 10.21
C ARG A 204 -6.07 -5.38 9.12
N GLU A 205 -5.77 -5.69 7.85
CA GLU A 205 -5.80 -4.72 6.74
C GLU A 205 -5.13 -3.38 7.08
N VAL A 206 -4.03 -3.46 7.81
CA VAL A 206 -3.29 -2.32 8.37
C VAL A 206 -2.19 -1.90 7.40
N ILE A 207 -1.97 -0.59 7.25
CA ILE A 207 -0.80 -0.04 6.56
C ILE A 207 0.45 -0.25 7.42
N GLY A 208 1.43 -0.91 6.84
CA GLY A 208 2.59 -1.43 7.53
C GLY A 208 3.87 -1.27 6.74
N ARG A 209 4.91 -0.75 7.38
CA ARG A 209 6.29 -0.74 6.89
C ARG A 209 7.10 -1.87 7.50
N HIS A 210 7.80 -2.63 6.67
CA HIS A 210 8.64 -3.73 7.10
C HIS A 210 9.77 -4.01 6.11
N LEU A 211 10.80 -4.72 6.58
CA LEU A 211 12.00 -5.04 5.81
C LEU A 211 11.98 -6.51 5.39
N PHE A 212 12.12 -6.75 4.09
CA PHE A 212 12.39 -8.08 3.56
C PHE A 212 13.85 -8.25 3.19
N SER A 213 14.40 -9.44 3.45
CA SER A 213 15.70 -9.81 2.89
C SER A 213 15.59 -10.03 1.39
N ILE A 214 16.64 -9.69 0.65
CA ILE A 214 16.66 -9.88 -0.79
C ILE A 214 16.57 -11.37 -1.16
N SER A 215 17.10 -12.27 -0.34
CA SER A 215 17.04 -13.72 -0.55
C SER A 215 15.62 -14.26 -0.52
N TYR A 216 14.81 -13.80 0.45
CA TYR A 216 13.39 -14.16 0.55
C TYR A 216 12.62 -13.62 -0.66
N LEU A 217 12.83 -12.34 -0.99
CA LEU A 217 12.16 -11.72 -2.13
C LEU A 217 12.51 -12.42 -3.44
N GLN A 218 13.78 -12.75 -3.66
CA GLN A 218 14.27 -13.39 -4.87
C GLN A 218 13.61 -14.75 -5.13
N GLN A 219 13.15 -15.42 -4.07
CA GLN A 219 12.49 -16.71 -4.15
C GLN A 219 10.99 -16.59 -4.46
N TYR A 220 10.31 -15.59 -3.90
CA TYR A 220 8.85 -15.57 -3.86
C TYR A 220 8.20 -14.38 -4.56
N TYR A 221 8.88 -13.25 -4.63
CA TYR A 221 8.37 -12.00 -5.17
C TYR A 221 8.94 -11.72 -6.55
N ARG A 222 8.24 -10.85 -7.27
CA ARG A 222 8.68 -10.32 -8.56
C ARG A 222 8.32 -8.85 -8.67
N ILE A 223 9.05 -8.11 -9.49
CA ILE A 223 8.78 -6.69 -9.76
C ILE A 223 7.74 -6.58 -10.88
N TRP A 224 6.64 -5.87 -10.63
CA TRP A 224 5.61 -5.61 -11.61
C TRP A 224 6.07 -4.57 -12.63
N LYS A 225 5.99 -4.89 -13.93
CA LYS A 225 6.46 -4.00 -15.01
C LYS A 225 5.35 -3.18 -15.68
N GLY A 226 4.10 -3.33 -15.22
CA GLY A 226 2.96 -2.70 -15.87
C GLY A 226 2.60 -1.32 -15.37
N VAL A 227 3.35 -0.77 -14.40
CA VAL A 227 3.23 0.65 -14.03
C VAL A 227 3.78 1.51 -15.16
N SER A 228 3.10 2.63 -15.44
CA SER A 228 3.40 3.57 -16.53
C SER A 228 4.86 4.04 -16.60
N TYR A 229 5.51 4.18 -15.44
CA TYR A 229 6.86 4.72 -15.28
C TYR A 229 7.94 3.65 -15.12
N TYR A 230 7.64 2.37 -15.38
CA TYR A 230 8.57 1.29 -15.13
C TYR A 230 9.92 1.48 -15.86
N SER A 231 9.91 2.09 -17.05
CA SER A 231 11.10 2.40 -17.86
C SER A 231 11.77 3.75 -17.53
N GLU A 232 11.26 4.54 -16.59
CA GLU A 232 11.86 5.82 -16.25
C GLU A 232 13.15 5.63 -15.42
N PRO A 233 14.24 6.34 -15.75
CA PRO A 233 15.42 6.39 -14.89
C PRO A 233 15.07 7.05 -13.55
N TYR A 234 15.38 6.37 -12.45
CA TYR A 234 15.18 6.94 -11.11
C TYR A 234 16.25 7.97 -10.79
N ILE A 235 15.81 9.15 -10.35
CA ILE A 235 16.66 10.24 -9.86
C ILE A 235 16.29 10.47 -8.39
N PRO A 236 17.15 10.07 -7.42
CA PRO A 236 16.94 10.27 -5.98
C PRO A 236 16.72 11.74 -5.61
#